data_AF-A0A7V3G0I0-F1
#
_entry.id   AF-A0A7V3G0I0-F1
#
_cell.length_a   1.000
_cell.length_b   1.000
_cell.length_c   1.000
_cell.angle_alpha   90.00
_cell.angle_beta   90.00
_cell.angle_gamma   90.00
#
_symmetry.space_group_name_H-M   'P 1'
#
loop_
_entity.id
_entity.type
_entity.pdbx_description
1 polymer ?
#
loop_
_entity_poly.entity_id
_entity_poly.type
_entity_poly.pdbx_seq_one_letter_code
_entity_poly.pdbx_strand_id
1 'polypeptide(L)'
;MPAAPVQNPPQPLLPPEERFWQRYSPYNEFPISTVGAIAIFLLSFVALIVFSQYLLKDSAAEPIELGGPIEVIPGGGGGGGTGGSGNERPEAVEKSDPNEVLEPVTPLEKIERPTVEPKQLADVVPPDSEAVRFIQQGNLAAASLAKVRDDLRQDLMKGLSDPGSGGGKGGGDGTGVGKGKGPGTGTMSDRQKRVLRWTMIFDTQNGADYRNQLQALGAILAIPSPDGRYLVIRNLAQPRPQPEDVSKIQRIFWIDERPESVGPLMRAMGLNAVPHVVAFFPEKLEKDLLGKELRFRNRPESEILETRFRVMRRGASFDPVVVDQR
;
A
#
# COMPACT_ATOMS: atom_id res chain seq x y z
N MET A 1 45.28 -36.13 -63.27
CA MET A 1 44.89 -35.78 -61.89
C MET A 1 45.09 -34.29 -61.72
N PRO A 2 44.02 -33.49 -61.48
CA PRO A 2 44.15 -32.04 -61.36
C PRO A 2 44.75 -31.64 -60.01
N ALA A 3 45.66 -30.66 -60.04
CA ALA A 3 46.37 -30.13 -58.87
C ALA A 3 45.44 -29.30 -57.97
N ALA A 4 45.61 -29.44 -56.65
CA ALA A 4 44.84 -28.71 -55.65
C ALA A 4 45.19 -27.21 -55.63
N PRO A 5 44.20 -26.31 -55.41
CA PRO A 5 44.45 -24.88 -55.36
C PRO A 5 45.14 -24.47 -54.05
N VAL A 6 46.16 -23.61 -54.18
CA VAL A 6 46.94 -23.05 -53.07
C VAL A 6 46.08 -22.00 -52.34
N GLN A 7 45.87 -22.18 -51.03
CA GLN A 7 45.19 -21.19 -50.18
C GLN A 7 46.18 -20.12 -49.72
N ASN A 8 45.84 -18.85 -49.96
CA ASN A 8 46.63 -17.71 -49.44
C ASN A 8 46.32 -17.48 -47.95
N PRO A 9 47.33 -17.07 -47.15
CA PRO A 9 47.14 -16.82 -45.72
C PRO A 9 46.25 -15.59 -45.46
N PRO A 10 45.51 -15.57 -44.34
CA PRO A 10 44.57 -14.48 -44.00
C PRO A 10 45.30 -13.18 -43.70
N GLN A 11 44.84 -12.08 -44.32
CA GLN A 11 45.37 -10.74 -44.05
C GLN A 11 44.87 -10.21 -42.70
N PRO A 12 45.73 -9.57 -41.90
CA PRO A 12 45.34 -8.98 -40.63
C PRO A 12 44.45 -7.74 -40.83
N LEU A 13 43.34 -7.69 -40.09
CA LEU A 13 42.40 -6.57 -40.06
C LEU A 13 43.07 -5.37 -39.38
N LEU A 14 43.38 -4.32 -40.14
CA LEU A 14 43.77 -3.03 -39.56
C LEU A 14 42.52 -2.30 -39.04
N PRO A 15 42.54 -1.75 -37.81
CA PRO A 15 41.44 -0.95 -37.31
C PRO A 15 41.28 0.34 -38.15
N PRO A 16 40.05 0.83 -38.34
CA PRO A 16 39.77 2.00 -39.18
C PRO A 16 40.49 3.24 -38.62
N GLU A 17 41.04 4.08 -39.51
CA GLU A 17 41.67 5.34 -39.10
C GLU A 17 40.63 6.27 -38.44
N GLU A 18 40.75 6.43 -37.12
CA GLU A 18 39.91 7.29 -36.31
C GLU A 18 40.13 8.77 -36.67
N ARG A 19 39.20 9.35 -37.42
CA ARG A 19 39.06 10.81 -37.56
C ARG A 19 38.37 11.43 -36.32
N PHE A 20 38.83 11.10 -35.13
CA PHE A 20 38.14 11.44 -33.87
C PHE A 20 38.31 12.91 -33.41
N TRP A 21 39.07 13.72 -34.15
CA TRP A 21 39.33 15.12 -33.81
C TRP A 21 38.85 16.06 -34.92
N GLN A 22 37.54 16.16 -35.10
CA GLN A 22 36.97 17.36 -35.71
C GLN A 22 37.10 18.52 -34.71
N ARG A 23 37.80 19.57 -35.14
CA ARG A 23 38.09 20.79 -34.38
C ARG A 23 36.82 21.37 -33.77
N TYR A 24 36.93 21.84 -32.52
CA TYR A 24 35.93 22.68 -31.87
C TYR A 24 35.44 23.80 -32.80
N SER A 25 34.13 24.04 -32.77
CA SER A 25 33.49 25.16 -33.50
C SER A 25 34.29 26.45 -33.25
N PRO A 26 34.72 27.18 -34.30
CA PRO A 26 35.52 28.40 -34.16
C PRO A 26 34.78 29.55 -33.45
N TYR A 27 33.51 29.38 -33.10
CA TYR A 27 32.64 30.42 -32.55
C TYR A 27 32.59 30.47 -31.01
N ASN A 28 33.46 29.77 -30.27
CA ASN A 28 33.50 29.81 -28.80
C ASN A 28 32.14 29.52 -28.10
N GLU A 29 31.30 28.68 -28.70
CA GLU A 29 29.96 28.38 -28.19
C GLU A 29 29.98 27.75 -26.78
N PHE A 30 31.01 26.96 -26.48
CA PHE A 30 31.14 26.28 -25.19
C PHE A 30 31.42 27.27 -24.03
N PRO A 31 32.41 28.17 -24.09
CA PRO A 31 32.60 29.21 -23.08
C PRO A 31 31.37 30.11 -22.90
N ILE A 32 30.73 30.53 -24.01
CA ILE A 32 29.58 31.43 -23.96
C ILE A 32 28.37 30.75 -23.30
N SER A 33 28.11 29.49 -23.64
CA SER A 33 27.04 28.71 -23.00
C SER A 33 27.30 28.51 -21.51
N THR A 34 28.57 28.33 -21.12
CA THR A 34 28.97 28.18 -19.71
C THR A 34 28.70 29.46 -18.92
N VAL A 35 29.09 30.62 -19.44
CA VAL A 35 28.83 31.93 -18.79
C VAL A 35 27.33 32.22 -18.71
N GLY A 36 26.58 31.92 -19.78
CA GLY A 36 25.13 32.07 -19.81
C GLY A 36 24.43 31.20 -18.75
N ALA A 37 24.82 29.93 -18.61
CA ALA A 37 24.27 29.04 -17.59
C ALA A 37 24.54 29.58 -16.17
N ILE A 38 25.78 29.98 -15.86
CA ILE A 38 26.13 30.55 -14.55
C ILE A 38 25.28 31.80 -14.23
N ALA A 39 25.08 32.69 -15.20
CA ALA A 39 24.26 33.88 -15.02
C ALA A 39 22.79 33.54 -14.68
N ILE A 40 22.19 32.55 -15.35
CA ILE A 40 20.82 32.10 -15.08
C ILE A 40 20.68 31.47 -13.69
N PHE A 41 21.67 30.67 -13.27
CA PHE A 41 21.66 30.06 -11.93
C PHE A 41 21.78 31.11 -10.82
N LEU A 42 22.66 32.11 -10.98
CA LEU A 42 22.79 33.21 -10.02
C LEU A 42 21.49 34.02 -9.92
N LEU A 43 20.85 34.31 -11.04
CA LEU A 43 19.59 35.05 -11.08
C LEU A 43 18.46 34.27 -10.40
N SER A 44 18.34 32.97 -10.70
CA SER A 44 17.39 32.07 -10.06
C SER A 44 17.61 31.98 -8.55
N PHE A 45 18.87 31.92 -8.10
CA PHE A 45 19.22 31.85 -6.68
C PHE A 45 18.83 33.13 -5.93
N VAL A 46 19.10 34.31 -6.50
CA VAL A 46 18.66 35.59 -5.94
C VAL A 46 17.13 35.69 -5.86
N ALA A 47 16.42 35.25 -6.91
CA ALA A 47 14.96 35.23 -6.91
C ALA A 47 14.40 34.33 -5.79
N LEU A 48 15.02 33.18 -5.53
CA LEU A 48 14.61 32.25 -4.49
C LEU A 48 14.81 32.84 -3.08
N ILE A 49 15.91 33.58 -2.86
CA ILE A 49 16.13 34.31 -1.59
C ILE A 49 15.06 35.38 -1.38
N VAL A 50 14.79 36.21 -2.39
CA VAL A 50 13.76 37.26 -2.31
C VAL A 50 12.37 36.65 -2.06
N PHE A 51 12.04 35.56 -2.76
CA PHE A 51 10.79 34.84 -2.58
C PHE A 51 10.66 34.23 -1.16
N SER A 52 11.74 33.64 -0.64
CA SER A 52 11.79 33.12 0.72
C SER A 52 11.59 34.21 1.77
N GLN A 53 12.23 35.37 1.60
CA GLN A 53 12.02 36.52 2.48
C GLN A 53 10.59 37.05 2.43
N TYR A 54 9.95 37.04 1.25
CA TYR A 54 8.55 37.43 1.11
C TYR A 54 7.62 36.49 1.88
N LEU A 55 7.79 35.16 1.75
CA LEU A 55 6.98 34.16 2.47
C LEU A 55 7.13 34.23 3.99
N LEU A 56 8.34 34.53 4.48
CA LEU A 56 8.61 34.61 5.92
C LEU A 56 8.08 35.91 6.55
N LYS A 57 7.82 36.96 5.76
CA LYS A 57 7.38 38.26 6.27
C LYS A 57 5.94 38.25 6.81
N ASP A 58 5.10 37.34 6.33
CA ASP A 58 3.70 37.18 6.75
C ASP A 58 3.53 36.22 7.94
N SER A 59 4.62 35.62 8.44
CA SER A 59 4.59 34.62 9.54
C SER A 59 4.96 35.19 10.91
N ALA A 60 4.97 36.53 11.08
CA ALA A 60 5.12 37.16 12.39
C ALA A 60 3.82 36.93 13.21
N ALA A 61 3.73 35.76 13.84
CA ALA A 61 2.66 35.41 14.75
C ALA A 61 2.49 36.48 15.83
N GLU A 62 1.27 37.00 15.97
CA GLU A 62 0.90 37.87 17.08
C GLU A 62 1.16 37.15 18.41
N PRO A 63 1.78 37.79 19.41
CA PRO A 63 1.99 37.19 20.71
C PRO A 63 0.64 36.87 21.37
N ILE A 64 0.46 35.60 21.75
CA ILE A 64 -0.73 35.11 22.45
C ILE A 64 -0.85 35.88 23.77
N GLU A 65 -1.86 36.75 23.88
CA GLU A 65 -2.24 37.36 25.15
C GLU A 65 -2.83 36.28 26.07
N LEU A 66 -2.05 35.81 27.04
CA LEU A 66 -2.55 35.04 28.18
C LEU A 66 -3.34 35.96 29.12
N GLY A 67 -4.58 36.27 28.74
CA GLY A 67 -5.52 37.07 29.52
C GLY A 67 -6.71 36.25 30.02
N GLY A 68 -6.74 35.95 31.32
CA GLY A 68 -7.95 35.48 31.99
C GLY A 68 -7.70 34.85 33.37
N PRO A 69 -8.08 35.50 34.49
CA PRO A 69 -8.04 34.89 35.80
C PRO A 69 -9.06 33.75 35.91
N ILE A 70 -8.62 32.63 36.49
CA ILE A 70 -9.45 31.46 36.78
C ILE A 70 -10.48 31.85 37.85
N GLU A 71 -11.74 32.01 37.43
CA GLU A 71 -12.88 32.12 38.34
C GLU A 71 -13.33 30.69 38.71
N VAL A 72 -13.12 30.34 39.97
CA VAL A 72 -13.56 29.07 40.55
C VAL A 72 -15.03 29.22 40.93
N ILE A 73 -15.95 28.64 40.14
CA ILE A 73 -17.36 28.51 40.55
C ILE A 73 -17.58 27.11 41.14
N PRO A 74 -17.99 27.00 42.41
CA PRO A 74 -18.30 25.73 43.05
C PRO A 74 -19.78 25.35 42.84
N GLY A 75 -20.01 24.11 42.40
CA GLY A 75 -21.17 23.31 42.78
C GLY A 75 -22.42 23.38 41.91
N GLY A 76 -23.12 22.24 41.88
CA GLY A 76 -24.55 22.16 41.56
C GLY A 76 -24.89 21.37 40.30
N GLY A 77 -25.50 20.19 40.49
CA GLY A 77 -25.88 19.29 39.40
C GLY A 77 -27.26 19.53 38.81
N GLY A 78 -27.62 18.66 37.86
CA GLY A 78 -29.00 18.33 37.54
C GLY A 78 -29.51 18.82 36.17
N GLY A 79 -29.80 17.86 35.29
CA GLY A 79 -31.09 17.80 34.60
C GLY A 79 -31.26 18.62 33.31
N GLY A 80 -31.13 17.92 32.18
CA GLY A 80 -32.13 17.82 31.11
C GLY A 80 -32.71 19.08 30.46
N GLY A 81 -32.57 19.15 29.13
CA GLY A 81 -33.61 19.72 28.27
C GLY A 81 -33.14 20.64 27.14
N THR A 82 -33.34 20.14 25.92
CA THR A 82 -33.83 20.85 24.73
C THR A 82 -32.98 21.96 24.07
N GLY A 83 -32.54 21.65 22.85
CA GLY A 83 -32.92 22.39 21.64
C GLY A 83 -32.29 23.76 21.43
N GLY A 84 -31.21 23.81 20.64
CA GLY A 84 -30.64 25.05 20.13
C GLY A 84 -29.93 24.82 18.81
N SER A 85 -30.62 25.16 17.71
CA SER A 85 -30.10 25.23 16.35
C SER A 85 -28.90 26.18 16.26
N GLY A 86 -27.77 25.69 15.75
CA GLY A 86 -26.56 26.47 15.50
C GLY A 86 -25.91 25.98 14.21
N ASN A 87 -26.15 26.74 13.15
CA ASN A 87 -25.72 26.46 11.79
C ASN A 87 -24.30 27.01 11.61
N GLU A 88 -23.27 26.17 11.70
CA GLU A 88 -21.92 26.50 11.21
C GLU A 88 -21.34 25.34 10.38
N ARG A 89 -21.02 25.68 9.13
CA ARG A 89 -20.44 24.83 8.08
C ARG A 89 -18.91 24.71 8.27
N PRO A 90 -18.26 23.74 7.58
CA PRO A 90 -17.16 22.96 8.13
C PRO A 90 -15.79 23.60 7.97
N GLU A 91 -14.89 23.15 8.84
CA GLU A 91 -13.44 23.30 8.80
C GLU A 91 -12.90 23.20 7.37
N ALA A 92 -12.11 24.20 7.00
CA ALA A 92 -11.41 24.27 5.74
C ALA A 92 -10.39 23.13 5.67
N VAL A 93 -10.73 22.12 4.86
CA VAL A 93 -9.79 21.14 4.33
C VAL A 93 -8.64 21.88 3.67
N GLU A 94 -7.44 21.61 4.16
CA GLU A 94 -6.16 21.97 3.56
C GLU A 94 -6.18 21.58 2.07
N LYS A 95 -6.26 22.59 1.20
CA LYS A 95 -6.14 22.41 -0.25
C LYS A 95 -4.71 22.00 -0.54
N SER A 96 -4.50 20.71 -0.79
CA SER A 96 -3.30 20.22 -1.44
C SER A 96 -3.19 20.91 -2.81
N ASP A 97 -2.03 21.49 -3.07
CA ASP A 97 -1.72 22.20 -4.30
C ASP A 97 -1.92 21.26 -5.52
N PRO A 98 -2.78 21.57 -6.52
CA PRO A 98 -3.08 20.67 -7.64
C PRO A 98 -1.91 20.41 -8.59
N ASN A 99 -0.73 21.00 -8.34
CA ASN A 99 0.41 21.04 -9.25
C ASN A 99 1.65 20.31 -8.75
N GLU A 100 1.54 19.44 -7.73
CA GLU A 100 2.58 18.44 -7.52
C GLU A 100 2.53 17.47 -8.72
N VAL A 101 3.39 17.73 -9.71
CA VAL A 101 3.54 16.91 -10.91
C VAL A 101 3.97 15.53 -10.44
N LEU A 102 3.00 14.63 -10.27
CA LEU A 102 3.23 13.21 -10.14
C LEU A 102 4.05 12.82 -11.37
N GLU A 103 5.29 12.37 -11.17
CA GLU A 103 6.05 11.76 -12.25
C GLU A 103 5.15 10.73 -12.94
N PRO A 104 5.10 10.73 -14.29
CA PRO A 104 4.21 9.84 -15.01
C PRO A 104 4.51 8.41 -14.60
N VAL A 105 3.56 7.81 -13.89
CA VAL A 105 3.63 6.41 -13.45
C VAL A 105 3.77 5.59 -14.73
N THR A 106 4.92 4.95 -14.90
CA THR A 106 5.12 4.01 -15.99
C THR A 106 3.97 3.00 -15.97
N PRO A 107 3.28 2.77 -17.12
CA PRO A 107 2.23 1.77 -17.19
C PRO A 107 2.77 0.45 -16.64
N LEU A 108 2.10 -0.06 -15.61
CA LEU A 108 2.43 -1.36 -15.04
C LEU A 108 2.46 -2.40 -16.16
N GLU A 109 3.53 -3.18 -16.19
CA GLU A 109 3.58 -4.41 -16.97
C GLU A 109 2.33 -5.24 -16.61
N LYS A 110 1.66 -5.76 -17.63
CA LYS A 110 0.35 -6.41 -17.48
C LYS A 110 0.54 -7.72 -16.71
N ILE A 111 0.42 -7.67 -15.39
CA ILE A 111 0.46 -8.86 -14.52
C ILE A 111 -0.66 -9.81 -14.97
N GLU A 112 -0.30 -11.01 -15.40
CA GLU A 112 -1.25 -12.06 -15.76
C GLU A 112 -2.12 -12.42 -14.55
N ARG A 113 -3.44 -12.52 -14.78
CA ARG A 113 -4.40 -12.78 -13.70
C ARG A 113 -4.46 -14.28 -13.43
N PRO A 114 -4.30 -14.72 -12.17
CA PRO A 114 -4.66 -16.08 -11.82
C PRO A 114 -6.18 -16.23 -11.88
N THR A 115 -6.67 -17.26 -12.59
CA THR A 115 -8.08 -17.66 -12.51
C THR A 115 -8.28 -18.43 -11.21
N VAL A 116 -9.16 -17.93 -10.33
CA VAL A 116 -9.53 -18.61 -9.08
C VAL A 116 -10.92 -19.17 -9.23
N GLU A 117 -11.07 -20.48 -9.03
CA GLU A 117 -12.40 -21.10 -9.02
C GLU A 117 -13.15 -20.72 -7.73
N PRO A 118 -14.41 -20.24 -7.81
CA PRO A 118 -15.20 -19.86 -6.64
C PRO A 118 -15.31 -20.94 -5.56
N LYS A 119 -15.24 -22.22 -5.96
CA LYS A 119 -15.28 -23.37 -5.06
C LYS A 119 -14.16 -23.35 -4.02
N GLN A 120 -13.02 -22.75 -4.32
CA GLN A 120 -11.85 -22.70 -3.42
C GLN A 120 -12.06 -21.76 -2.22
N LEU A 121 -13.06 -20.87 -2.28
CA LEU A 121 -13.36 -19.89 -1.23
C LEU A 121 -14.79 -20.03 -0.67
N ALA A 122 -15.55 -21.04 -1.12
CA ALA A 122 -16.97 -21.22 -0.79
C ALA A 122 -17.25 -21.40 0.72
N ASP A 123 -16.25 -21.82 1.50
CA ASP A 123 -16.37 -22.01 2.95
C ASP A 123 -16.42 -20.68 3.73
N VAL A 124 -15.94 -19.59 3.12
CA VAL A 124 -15.83 -18.27 3.77
C VAL A 124 -16.60 -17.20 3.01
N VAL A 125 -16.81 -17.40 1.71
CA VAL A 125 -17.56 -16.49 0.83
C VAL A 125 -18.88 -17.17 0.46
N PRO A 126 -20.03 -16.68 0.98
CA PRO A 126 -21.33 -17.22 0.60
C PRO A 126 -21.52 -17.19 -0.92
N PRO A 127 -22.03 -18.25 -1.57
CA PRO A 127 -22.16 -18.35 -3.03
C PRO A 127 -23.04 -17.26 -3.67
N ASP A 128 -23.92 -16.64 -2.89
CA ASP A 128 -24.84 -15.57 -3.27
C ASP A 128 -24.33 -14.16 -2.88
N SER A 129 -23.13 -14.06 -2.30
CA SER A 129 -22.56 -12.78 -1.90
C SER A 129 -21.98 -11.99 -3.08
N GLU A 130 -22.04 -10.65 -3.00
CA GLU A 130 -21.35 -9.76 -3.95
C GLU A 130 -19.85 -10.07 -4.05
N ALA A 131 -19.25 -10.64 -3.01
CA ALA A 131 -17.84 -10.99 -2.97
C ALA A 131 -17.45 -12.11 -3.94
N VAL A 132 -18.40 -12.94 -4.37
CA VAL A 132 -18.18 -13.93 -5.44
C VAL A 132 -17.74 -13.25 -6.74
N ARG A 133 -18.22 -12.02 -7.00
CA ARG A 133 -17.79 -11.25 -8.19
C ARG A 133 -16.30 -10.93 -8.15
N PHE A 134 -15.73 -10.61 -6.99
CA PHE A 134 -14.31 -10.32 -6.84
C PHE A 134 -13.43 -11.55 -7.10
N ILE A 135 -13.91 -12.74 -6.69
CA ILE A 135 -13.20 -14.01 -6.84
C ILE A 135 -13.22 -14.48 -8.31
N GLN A 136 -14.41 -14.49 -8.92
CA GLN A 136 -14.59 -14.93 -10.31
C GLN A 136 -13.79 -14.11 -11.31
N GLN A 137 -13.52 -12.84 -11.00
CA GLN A 137 -12.80 -11.94 -11.89
C GLN A 137 -11.26 -11.99 -11.73
N GLY A 138 -10.74 -12.96 -10.96
CA GLY A 138 -9.31 -13.25 -10.87
C GLY A 138 -8.53 -12.18 -10.10
N ASN A 139 -9.09 -11.68 -9.00
CA ASN A 139 -8.39 -10.75 -8.12
C ASN A 139 -7.20 -11.46 -7.42
N LEU A 140 -6.02 -10.83 -7.46
CA LEU A 140 -4.78 -11.35 -6.86
C LEU A 140 -4.91 -11.57 -5.34
N ALA A 141 -5.66 -10.72 -4.65
CA ALA A 141 -5.89 -10.86 -3.22
C ALA A 141 -6.70 -12.10 -2.87
N ALA A 142 -7.83 -12.30 -3.58
CA ALA A 142 -8.65 -13.49 -3.45
C ALA A 142 -7.86 -14.77 -3.80
N ALA A 143 -7.02 -14.71 -4.84
CA ALA A 143 -6.18 -15.83 -5.24
C ALA A 143 -5.16 -16.23 -4.17
N SER A 144 -4.53 -15.25 -3.51
CA SER A 144 -3.57 -15.51 -2.44
C SER A 144 -4.28 -16.09 -1.22
N LEU A 145 -5.48 -15.60 -0.88
CA LEU A 145 -6.29 -16.15 0.20
C LEU A 145 -6.79 -17.59 -0.05
N ALA A 146 -7.08 -17.93 -1.31
CA ALA A 146 -7.55 -19.26 -1.69
C ALA A 146 -6.48 -20.36 -1.53
N LYS A 147 -5.20 -20.01 -1.64
CA LYS A 147 -4.08 -20.94 -1.53
C LYS A 147 -3.71 -21.29 -0.09
N VAL A 148 -4.14 -20.46 0.85
CA VAL A 148 -3.96 -20.70 2.28
C VAL A 148 -4.94 -21.77 2.78
N ARG A 149 -4.55 -22.50 3.83
CA ARG A 149 -5.40 -23.50 4.50
C ARG A 149 -6.73 -22.92 4.98
N ASP A 150 -7.77 -23.74 4.96
CA ASP A 150 -9.15 -23.34 5.28
C ASP A 150 -9.31 -22.79 6.71
N ASP A 151 -8.62 -23.39 7.68
CA ASP A 151 -8.64 -22.97 9.09
C ASP A 151 -8.06 -21.56 9.25
N LEU A 152 -6.88 -21.30 8.68
CA LEU A 152 -6.29 -19.96 8.70
C LEU A 152 -7.20 -18.96 7.98
N ARG A 153 -7.77 -19.34 6.83
CA ARG A 153 -8.66 -18.46 6.08
C ARG A 153 -9.85 -18.00 6.92
N GLN A 154 -10.48 -18.92 7.64
CA GLN A 154 -11.57 -18.62 8.55
C GLN A 154 -11.11 -17.70 9.70
N ASP A 155 -9.96 -17.98 10.30
CA ASP A 155 -9.42 -17.16 11.39
C ASP A 155 -9.10 -15.72 10.94
N LEU A 156 -8.47 -15.56 9.78
CA LEU A 156 -8.17 -14.26 9.19
C LEU A 156 -9.46 -13.46 8.90
N MET A 157 -10.47 -14.10 8.32
CA MET A 157 -11.73 -13.43 7.97
C MET A 157 -12.58 -13.13 9.20
N LYS A 158 -12.48 -13.94 10.26
CA LYS A 158 -13.06 -13.65 11.58
C LYS A 158 -12.39 -12.44 12.25
N GLY A 159 -11.10 -12.24 12.02
CA GLY A 159 -10.37 -11.04 12.45
C GLY A 159 -10.83 -9.74 11.79
N LEU A 160 -11.65 -9.81 10.73
CA LEU A 160 -12.22 -8.63 10.04
C LEU A 160 -13.65 -8.31 10.45
N SER A 161 -14.29 -9.19 11.22
CA SER A 161 -15.67 -9.00 11.69
C SER A 161 -15.68 -8.01 12.85
N ASP A 162 -16.55 -7.00 12.79
CA ASP A 162 -16.68 -6.05 13.89
C ASP A 162 -17.17 -6.78 15.17
N PRO A 163 -16.77 -6.32 16.37
CA PRO A 163 -17.28 -6.87 17.62
C PRO A 163 -18.82 -6.80 17.64
N GLY A 164 -19.48 -7.94 17.45
CA GLY A 164 -20.94 -8.05 17.39
C GLY A 164 -21.54 -8.38 16.01
N SER A 165 -20.74 -8.39 14.93
CA SER A 165 -21.18 -8.84 13.60
C SER A 165 -21.04 -10.35 13.39
N GLY A 166 -20.60 -11.08 14.41
CA GLY A 166 -20.53 -12.54 14.39
C GLY A 166 -21.94 -13.10 14.24
N GLY A 167 -22.22 -13.74 13.10
CA GLY A 167 -23.41 -14.54 12.90
C GLY A 167 -23.63 -15.40 14.14
N GLY A 168 -24.67 -15.06 14.90
CA GLY A 168 -24.95 -15.72 16.15
C GLY A 168 -25.00 -17.22 15.92
N LYS A 169 -24.41 -18.00 16.84
CA LYS A 169 -24.91 -19.34 17.10
C LYS A 169 -26.35 -19.16 17.58
N GLY A 170 -27.29 -19.15 16.63
CA GLY A 170 -28.71 -19.22 16.92
C GLY A 170 -28.99 -20.56 17.59
N GLY A 171 -28.99 -20.58 18.92
CA GLY A 171 -29.76 -21.54 19.72
C GLY A 171 -31.18 -21.04 19.91
N GLY A 172 -31.79 -20.49 18.86
CA GLY A 172 -33.18 -20.08 18.84
C GLY A 172 -33.98 -21.08 18.02
N ASP A 173 -35.06 -21.59 18.58
CA ASP A 173 -36.09 -22.37 17.89
C ASP A 173 -36.79 -21.48 16.84
N GLY A 174 -36.08 -21.21 15.74
CA GLY A 174 -36.62 -20.61 14.52
C GLY A 174 -36.75 -21.69 13.46
N THR A 175 -37.77 -21.58 12.61
CA THR A 175 -38.18 -22.50 11.54
C THR A 175 -37.19 -22.65 10.37
N GLY A 176 -35.89 -22.45 10.62
CA GLY A 176 -34.82 -22.68 9.65
C GLY A 176 -34.58 -24.18 9.45
N VAL A 177 -34.86 -24.69 8.25
CA VAL A 177 -34.57 -26.07 7.87
C VAL A 177 -33.06 -26.23 7.66
N GLY A 178 -32.36 -26.85 8.61
CA GLY A 178 -31.02 -27.40 8.39
C GLY A 178 -30.16 -27.62 9.65
N LYS A 179 -29.86 -28.88 9.99
CA LYS A 179 -28.78 -29.27 10.91
C LYS A 179 -27.43 -29.32 10.16
N GLY A 180 -27.03 -28.22 9.54
CA GLY A 180 -25.76 -28.11 8.81
C GLY A 180 -24.78 -27.17 9.52
N LYS A 181 -23.52 -27.58 9.67
CA LYS A 181 -22.40 -26.63 9.75
C LYS A 181 -22.18 -26.09 8.33
N GLY A 182 -22.95 -25.09 7.95
CA GLY A 182 -22.73 -24.30 6.74
C GLY A 182 -22.24 -22.90 7.13
N PRO A 183 -21.55 -22.18 6.22
CA PRO A 183 -21.28 -20.76 6.42
C PRO A 183 -22.62 -20.07 6.67
N GLY A 184 -22.72 -19.33 7.78
CA GLY A 184 -23.92 -18.54 8.03
C GLY A 184 -24.19 -17.65 6.83
N THR A 185 -25.45 -17.53 6.43
CA THR A 185 -25.96 -16.64 5.37
C THR A 185 -25.85 -15.15 5.74
N GLY A 186 -24.80 -14.78 6.47
CA GLY A 186 -24.46 -13.40 6.78
C GLY A 186 -23.82 -12.77 5.55
N THR A 187 -24.32 -11.60 5.17
CA THR A 187 -23.66 -10.73 4.20
C THR A 187 -22.25 -10.39 4.72
N MET A 188 -21.23 -10.53 3.87
CA MET A 188 -19.86 -10.12 4.22
C MET A 188 -19.83 -8.65 4.65
N SER A 189 -19.02 -8.34 5.67
CA SER A 189 -18.77 -6.96 6.08
C SER A 189 -18.04 -6.19 4.97
N ASP A 190 -18.19 -4.87 4.93
CA ASP A 190 -17.49 -4.05 3.95
C ASP A 190 -15.97 -4.25 4.07
N ARG A 191 -15.44 -4.32 5.30
CA ARG A 191 -14.02 -4.62 5.58
C ARG A 191 -13.55 -5.92 4.93
N GLN A 192 -14.35 -7.00 5.01
CA GLN A 192 -14.06 -8.28 4.35
C GLN A 192 -14.01 -8.13 2.82
N LYS A 193 -14.97 -7.38 2.25
CA LYS A 193 -14.96 -7.08 0.80
C LYS A 193 -13.71 -6.29 0.40
N ARG A 194 -13.24 -5.33 1.22
CA ARG A 194 -12.02 -4.55 0.94
C ARG A 194 -10.80 -5.43 0.80
N VAL A 195 -10.59 -6.34 1.76
CA VAL A 195 -9.44 -7.25 1.76
C VAL A 195 -9.43 -8.16 0.53
N LEU A 196 -10.60 -8.60 0.06
CA LEU A 196 -10.71 -9.40 -1.16
C LEU A 196 -10.47 -8.63 -2.45
N ARG A 197 -10.63 -7.29 -2.44
CA ARG A 197 -10.52 -6.46 -3.65
C ARG A 197 -9.22 -5.66 -3.77
N TRP A 198 -8.61 -5.28 -2.65
CA TRP A 198 -7.41 -4.46 -2.68
C TRP A 198 -6.22 -5.25 -3.25
N THR A 199 -5.14 -4.58 -3.63
CA THR A 199 -3.88 -5.24 -3.97
C THR A 199 -2.74 -4.31 -3.63
N MET A 200 -1.85 -4.74 -2.74
CA MET A 200 -0.66 -3.97 -2.35
C MET A 200 0.54 -4.42 -3.19
N ILE A 201 1.13 -3.47 -3.91
CA ILE A 201 2.33 -3.68 -4.73
C ILE A 201 3.48 -2.98 -4.03
N PHE A 202 4.43 -3.77 -3.53
CA PHE A 202 5.66 -3.27 -2.94
C PHE A 202 6.75 -3.29 -4.01
N ASP A 203 7.40 -2.15 -4.24
CA ASP A 203 8.58 -2.05 -5.10
C ASP A 203 9.81 -2.19 -4.22
N THR A 204 10.33 -3.41 -4.11
CA THR A 204 11.36 -3.76 -3.12
C THR A 204 12.68 -4.08 -3.81
N GLN A 205 13.74 -3.39 -3.42
CA GLN A 205 15.08 -3.68 -3.95
C GLN A 205 15.72 -4.90 -3.31
N ASN A 206 15.38 -5.16 -2.05
CA ASN A 206 15.89 -6.29 -1.26
C ASN A 206 14.99 -6.52 -0.03
N GLY A 207 15.28 -7.57 0.75
CA GLY A 207 14.50 -7.91 1.94
C GLY A 207 14.52 -6.86 3.06
N ALA A 208 15.61 -6.09 3.20
CA ALA A 208 15.69 -5.04 4.22
C ALA A 208 14.83 -3.84 3.84
N ASP A 209 14.81 -3.48 2.56
CA ASP A 209 13.89 -2.48 2.01
C ASP A 209 12.43 -2.92 2.17
N TYR A 210 12.11 -4.17 1.83
CA TYR A 210 10.76 -4.69 2.03
C TYR A 210 10.32 -4.64 3.50
N ARG A 211 11.19 -5.06 4.43
CA ARG A 211 10.96 -4.95 5.88
C ARG A 211 10.71 -3.51 6.30
N ASN A 212 11.48 -2.55 5.78
CA ASN A 212 11.34 -1.13 6.12
C ASN A 212 10.01 -0.56 5.60
N GLN A 213 9.58 -0.95 4.38
CA GLN A 213 8.28 -0.58 3.83
C GLN A 213 7.14 -1.10 4.71
N LEU A 214 7.16 -2.37 5.06
CA LEU A 214 6.16 -2.98 5.95
C LEU A 214 6.13 -2.28 7.32
N GLN A 215 7.30 -2.01 7.89
CA GLN A 215 7.40 -1.34 9.20
C GLN A 215 6.86 0.09 9.15
N ALA A 216 7.17 0.85 8.10
CA ALA A 216 6.70 2.22 7.95
C ALA A 216 5.17 2.31 7.81
N LEU A 217 4.56 1.28 7.20
CA LEU A 217 3.10 1.14 7.13
C LEU A 217 2.47 0.59 8.42
N GLY A 218 3.26 0.35 9.47
CA GLY A 218 2.79 -0.14 10.76
C GLY A 218 2.39 -1.62 10.76
N ALA A 219 2.92 -2.40 9.80
CA ALA A 219 2.59 -3.80 9.67
C ALA A 219 3.11 -4.63 10.86
N ILE A 220 2.33 -5.63 11.24
CA ILE A 220 2.80 -6.77 12.02
C ILE A 220 2.76 -8.00 11.13
N LEU A 221 3.71 -8.93 11.28
CA LEU A 221 3.78 -10.12 10.45
C LEU A 221 3.36 -11.35 11.24
N ALA A 222 2.62 -12.26 10.62
CA ALA A 222 2.47 -13.62 11.08
C ALA A 222 3.16 -14.57 10.09
N ILE A 223 3.95 -15.49 10.63
CA ILE A 223 4.66 -16.51 9.87
C ILE A 223 4.23 -17.91 10.33
N PRO A 224 4.11 -18.89 9.43
CA PRO A 224 3.79 -20.25 9.80
C PRO A 224 4.97 -20.89 10.55
N SER A 225 4.65 -21.64 11.60
CA SER A 225 5.58 -22.49 12.34
C SER A 225 5.40 -23.96 11.90
N PRO A 226 6.42 -24.84 12.04
CA PRO A 226 6.33 -26.25 11.66
C PRO A 226 5.19 -27.03 12.34
N ASP A 227 4.72 -26.56 13.50
CA ASP A 227 3.59 -27.13 14.24
C ASP A 227 2.21 -26.67 13.71
N GLY A 228 2.19 -25.89 12.63
CA GLY A 228 0.97 -25.37 12.01
C GLY A 228 0.37 -24.14 12.72
N ARG A 229 0.98 -23.67 13.80
CA ARG A 229 0.60 -22.40 14.45
C ARG A 229 1.27 -21.22 13.76
N TYR A 230 0.79 -20.02 14.06
CA TYR A 230 1.41 -18.78 13.60
C TYR A 230 2.23 -18.12 14.70
N LEU A 231 3.41 -17.64 14.32
CA LEU A 231 4.24 -16.78 15.15
C LEU A 231 4.08 -15.34 14.66
N VAL A 232 3.68 -14.45 15.56
CA VAL A 232 3.46 -13.04 15.27
C VAL A 232 4.67 -12.21 15.67
N ILE A 233 5.05 -11.29 14.79
CA ILE A 233 6.18 -10.37 14.92
C ILE A 233 5.60 -8.96 14.88
N ARG A 234 5.51 -8.33 16.05
CA ARG A 234 4.91 -6.98 16.21
C ARG A 234 5.89 -5.85 15.92
N ASN A 235 7.18 -6.10 16.07
CA ASN A 235 8.24 -5.13 15.80
C ASN A 235 9.20 -5.71 14.75
N LEU A 236 9.19 -5.15 13.54
CA LEU A 236 10.02 -5.62 12.44
C LEU A 236 11.48 -5.15 12.52
N ALA A 237 11.76 -4.07 13.26
CA ALA A 237 13.14 -3.63 13.50
C ALA A 237 13.86 -4.53 14.52
N GLN A 238 13.10 -5.16 15.41
CA GLN A 238 13.62 -6.15 16.37
C GLN A 238 12.72 -7.39 16.35
N PRO A 239 12.86 -8.24 15.32
CA PRO A 239 11.99 -9.40 15.14
C PRO A 239 12.04 -10.34 16.33
N ARG A 240 10.90 -10.49 17.01
CA ARG A 240 10.68 -11.46 18.08
C ARG A 240 9.39 -12.23 17.80
N PRO A 241 9.47 -13.37 17.09
CA PRO A 241 8.31 -14.19 16.80
C PRO A 241 7.71 -14.75 18.09
N GLN A 242 6.41 -14.56 18.30
CA GLN A 242 5.69 -15.07 19.48
C GLN A 242 4.43 -15.82 19.04
N PRO A 243 4.12 -16.98 19.64
CA PRO A 243 2.87 -17.68 19.35
C PRO A 243 1.67 -16.77 19.69
N GLU A 244 0.81 -16.53 18.70
CA GLU A 244 -0.41 -15.73 18.88
C GLU A 244 -1.51 -16.25 17.96
N ASP A 245 -2.75 -16.13 18.43
CA ASP A 245 -3.95 -16.46 17.65
C ASP A 245 -4.29 -15.30 16.70
N VAL A 246 -4.08 -15.53 15.40
CA VAL A 246 -4.31 -14.53 14.35
C VAL A 246 -5.77 -14.10 14.24
N SER A 247 -6.74 -14.90 14.71
CA SER A 247 -8.16 -14.52 14.72
C SER A 247 -8.47 -13.38 15.68
N LYS A 248 -7.57 -13.11 16.64
CA LYS A 248 -7.67 -11.99 17.58
C LYS A 248 -7.09 -10.69 17.03
N ILE A 249 -6.43 -10.74 15.88
CA ILE A 249 -5.83 -9.56 15.25
C ILE A 249 -6.91 -8.86 14.41
N GLN A 250 -7.48 -7.81 14.98
CA GLN A 250 -8.54 -7.02 14.36
C GLN A 250 -7.98 -5.99 13.36
N ARG A 251 -7.44 -6.47 12.24
CA ARG A 251 -6.72 -5.68 11.22
C ARG A 251 -6.94 -6.25 9.83
N ILE A 252 -6.97 -5.38 8.81
CA ILE A 252 -6.85 -5.84 7.42
C ILE A 252 -5.51 -6.56 7.23
N PHE A 253 -5.46 -7.50 6.30
CA PHE A 253 -4.27 -8.30 6.08
C PHE A 253 -3.93 -8.45 4.59
N TRP A 254 -2.67 -8.75 4.33
CA TRP A 254 -2.13 -9.13 3.02
C TRP A 254 -1.35 -10.43 3.14
N ILE A 255 -1.44 -11.29 2.13
CA ILE A 255 -0.68 -12.54 2.09
C ILE A 255 0.35 -12.40 0.97
N ASP A 256 1.63 -12.59 1.29
CA ASP A 256 2.69 -12.72 0.28
C ASP A 256 3.27 -14.13 0.33
N GLU A 257 3.18 -14.82 -0.81
CA GLU A 257 3.63 -16.20 -1.00
C GLU A 257 4.79 -16.28 -2.01
N ARG A 258 5.22 -15.14 -2.55
CA ARG A 258 6.25 -15.08 -3.58
C ARG A 258 7.62 -15.41 -2.97
N PRO A 259 8.28 -16.51 -3.36
CA PRO A 259 9.58 -16.88 -2.77
C PRO A 259 10.65 -15.80 -2.95
N GLU A 260 10.59 -15.05 -4.06
CA GLU A 260 11.47 -13.93 -4.38
C GLU A 260 11.31 -12.74 -3.42
N SER A 261 10.16 -12.62 -2.75
CA SER A 261 9.85 -11.57 -1.78
C SER A 261 10.09 -12.06 -0.34
N VAL A 262 9.50 -13.22 -0.02
CA VAL A 262 9.49 -13.80 1.34
C VAL A 262 10.89 -14.24 1.77
N GLY A 263 11.65 -14.92 0.91
CA GLY A 263 12.99 -15.41 1.24
C GLY A 263 13.95 -14.30 1.69
N PRO A 264 14.14 -13.24 0.88
CA PRO A 264 14.95 -12.08 1.26
C PRO A 264 14.44 -11.37 2.52
N LEU A 265 13.12 -11.22 2.68
CA LEU A 265 12.52 -10.60 3.88
C LEU A 265 12.90 -11.37 5.14
N MET A 266 12.71 -12.70 5.16
CA MET A 266 13.03 -13.53 6.31
C MET A 266 14.52 -13.47 6.65
N ARG A 267 15.39 -13.49 5.63
CA ARG A 267 16.83 -13.34 5.81
C ARG A 267 17.21 -11.99 6.41
N ALA A 268 16.60 -10.90 5.94
CA ALA A 268 16.80 -9.56 6.48
C ALA A 268 16.30 -9.40 7.92
N MET A 269 15.38 -10.27 8.35
CA MET A 269 14.89 -10.36 9.72
C MET A 269 15.69 -11.34 10.59
N GLY A 270 16.67 -12.05 10.03
CA GLY A 270 17.44 -13.08 10.74
C GLY A 270 16.61 -14.32 11.09
N LEU A 271 15.59 -14.62 10.27
CA LEU A 271 14.66 -15.73 10.47
C LEU A 271 14.80 -16.77 9.36
N ASN A 272 14.34 -18.00 9.63
CA ASN A 272 14.30 -19.08 8.65
C ASN A 272 13.29 -18.77 7.53
N ALA A 273 13.55 -19.27 6.34
CA ALA A 273 12.62 -19.15 5.22
C ALA A 273 11.31 -19.88 5.54
N VAL A 274 10.20 -19.26 5.13
CA VAL A 274 8.83 -19.78 5.28
C VAL A 274 8.12 -19.72 3.92
N PRO A 275 7.07 -20.54 3.70
CA PRO A 275 6.35 -20.55 2.41
C PRO A 275 5.60 -19.24 2.12
N HIS A 276 5.13 -18.55 3.16
CA HIS A 276 4.37 -17.30 3.03
C HIS A 276 4.45 -16.48 4.31
N VAL A 277 4.06 -15.20 4.20
CA VAL A 277 3.86 -14.31 5.34
C VAL A 277 2.48 -13.66 5.26
N VAL A 278 1.87 -13.39 6.41
CA VAL A 278 0.64 -12.60 6.52
C VAL A 278 0.97 -11.27 7.18
N ALA A 279 0.82 -10.16 6.45
CA ALA A 279 1.04 -8.82 6.97
C ALA A 279 -0.28 -8.17 7.39
N PHE A 280 -0.40 -7.79 8.66
CA PHE A 280 -1.58 -7.12 9.20
C PHE A 280 -1.32 -5.63 9.38
N PHE A 281 -2.19 -4.80 8.81
CA PHE A 281 -2.04 -3.35 8.80
C PHE A 281 -3.02 -2.65 9.74
N PRO A 282 -2.63 -1.52 10.35
CA PRO A 282 -3.47 -0.83 11.32
C PRO A 282 -4.72 -0.21 10.66
N GLU A 283 -5.78 -0.02 11.45
CA GLU A 283 -7.04 0.61 11.00
C GLU A 283 -6.81 2.02 10.41
N LYS A 284 -5.81 2.75 10.92
CA LYS A 284 -5.42 4.05 10.35
C LYS A 284 -5.05 3.92 8.87
N LEU A 285 -4.31 2.88 8.50
CA LEU A 285 -3.93 2.64 7.11
C LEU A 285 -5.15 2.19 6.29
N GLU A 286 -6.01 1.33 6.84
CA GLU A 286 -7.26 0.93 6.18
C GLU A 286 -8.12 2.14 5.80
N LYS A 287 -8.33 3.09 6.72
CA LYS A 287 -9.10 4.32 6.48
C LYS A 287 -8.46 5.19 5.40
N ASP A 288 -7.13 5.30 5.41
CA ASP A 288 -6.39 6.04 4.38
C ASP A 288 -6.52 5.39 2.99
N LEU A 289 -6.36 4.08 2.90
CA LEU A 289 -6.55 3.32 1.65
C LEU A 289 -7.97 3.48 1.09
N LEU A 290 -8.98 3.39 1.96
CA LEU A 290 -10.38 3.61 1.57
C LEU A 290 -10.59 5.04 1.06
N GLY A 291 -10.05 6.04 1.76
CA GLY A 291 -10.13 7.44 1.31
C GLY A 291 -9.51 7.65 -0.07
N LYS A 292 -8.34 7.04 -0.32
CA LYS A 292 -7.66 7.10 -1.62
C LYS A 292 -8.41 6.36 -2.72
N GLU A 293 -8.95 5.18 -2.41
CA GLU A 293 -9.78 4.39 -3.33
C GLU A 293 -11.00 5.20 -3.81
N LEU A 294 -11.76 5.77 -2.88
CA LEU A 294 -12.98 6.51 -3.20
C LEU A 294 -12.69 7.78 -4.01
N ARG A 295 -11.58 8.48 -3.72
CA ARG A 295 -11.19 9.71 -4.43
C ARG A 295 -10.62 9.47 -5.83
N PHE A 296 -10.09 8.27 -6.12
CA PHE A 296 -9.37 8.03 -7.38
C PHE A 296 -10.27 8.17 -8.62
N ARG A 297 -11.50 7.63 -8.58
CA ARG A 297 -12.50 7.79 -9.67
C ARG A 297 -13.90 8.16 -9.19
N ASN A 298 -14.08 8.52 -7.91
CA ASN A 298 -15.37 8.87 -7.31
C ASN A 298 -16.45 7.79 -7.53
N ARG A 299 -16.04 6.52 -7.50
CA ARG A 299 -16.95 5.38 -7.62
C ARG A 299 -17.45 4.95 -6.24
N PRO A 300 -18.71 4.52 -6.12
CA PRO A 300 -19.20 3.91 -4.89
C PRO A 300 -18.48 2.58 -4.64
N GLU A 301 -18.28 2.22 -3.38
CA GLU A 301 -17.53 1.01 -2.98
C GLU A 301 -18.08 -0.28 -3.61
N SER A 302 -19.41 -0.36 -3.82
CA SER A 302 -20.08 -1.52 -4.42
C SER A 302 -19.78 -1.72 -5.91
N GLU A 303 -19.27 -0.70 -6.60
CA GLU A 303 -18.91 -0.77 -8.02
C GLU A 303 -17.43 -1.09 -8.25
N ILE A 304 -16.62 -1.10 -7.19
CA ILE A 304 -15.18 -1.26 -7.29
C ILE A 304 -14.83 -2.74 -7.16
N LEU A 305 -14.27 -3.30 -8.23
CA LEU A 305 -13.92 -4.72 -8.34
C LEU A 305 -12.51 -5.02 -7.84
N GLU A 306 -11.59 -4.09 -8.08
CA GLU A 306 -10.19 -4.18 -7.68
C GLU A 306 -9.60 -2.78 -7.56
N THR A 307 -8.81 -2.56 -6.52
CA THR A 307 -7.99 -1.34 -6.37
C THR A 307 -6.55 -1.74 -6.09
N ARG A 308 -5.61 -1.29 -6.92
CA ARG A 308 -4.19 -1.55 -6.77
C ARG A 308 -3.51 -0.35 -6.16
N PHE A 309 -2.84 -0.58 -5.03
CA PHE A 309 -2.02 0.39 -4.34
C PHE A 309 -0.56 0.05 -4.54
N ARG A 310 0.22 0.97 -5.11
CA ARG A 310 1.68 0.86 -5.11
C ARG A 310 2.23 1.61 -3.92
N VAL A 311 3.07 0.94 -3.13
CA VAL A 311 3.79 1.58 -2.03
C VAL A 311 4.96 2.33 -2.62
N MET A 312 4.91 3.66 -2.57
CA MET A 312 5.94 4.54 -3.10
C MET A 312 6.70 5.21 -1.98
N ARG A 313 8.01 5.40 -2.17
CA ARG A 313 8.84 6.14 -1.23
C ARG A 313 8.60 7.65 -1.41
N ARG A 314 8.28 8.35 -0.32
CA ARG A 314 8.19 9.82 -0.26
C ARG A 314 9.19 10.36 0.76
N GLY A 315 10.39 10.67 0.31
CA GLY A 315 11.49 11.07 1.19
C GLY A 315 11.87 9.97 2.18
N ALA A 316 11.60 10.18 3.47
CA ALA A 316 11.86 9.22 4.54
C ALA A 316 10.67 8.30 4.87
N SER A 317 9.50 8.54 4.28
CA SER A 317 8.28 7.75 4.52
C SER A 317 7.90 6.91 3.29
N PHE A 318 6.91 6.05 3.49
CA PHE A 318 6.29 5.27 2.43
C PHE A 318 4.79 5.57 2.41
N ASP A 319 4.26 5.74 1.21
CA ASP A 319 2.88 6.13 0.98
C ASP A 319 2.24 5.20 -0.06
N PRO A 320 1.14 4.50 0.26
CA PRO A 320 0.38 3.76 -0.74
C PRO A 320 -0.36 4.72 -1.67
N VAL A 321 -0.17 4.57 -2.98
CA VAL A 321 -0.83 5.39 -4.00
C VAL A 321 -1.64 4.48 -4.92
N VAL A 322 -2.86 4.90 -5.25
CA VAL A 322 -3.71 4.15 -6.18
C VAL A 322 -3.11 4.27 -7.59
N VAL A 323 -2.79 3.12 -8.18
CA VAL A 323 -2.20 3.04 -9.54
C VAL A 323 -3.16 2.43 -10.56
N ASP A 324 -4.15 1.66 -10.11
CA ASP A 324 -5.21 1.12 -10.95
C ASP A 324 -6.48 0.91 -10.12
N GLN A 325 -7.64 1.08 -10.75
CA GLN A 325 -8.95 0.78 -10.17
C GLN A 325 -9.88 0.31 -11.28
N ARG A 326 -10.71 -0.69 -11.02
CA ARG A 326 -11.65 -1.23 -12.00
C ARG A 326 -13.05 -1.41 -11.47
#